data_AF-D1C454-F1
#
_entry.id   AF-D1C454-F1
#
_cell.length_a   1.000
_cell.length_b   1.000
_cell.length_c   1.000
_cell.angle_alpha   90.00
_cell.angle_beta   90.00
_cell.angle_gamma   90.00
#
_symmetry.space_group_name_H-M   'P 1'
#
loop_
_entity.id
_entity.type
_entity.pdbx_description
1 polymer ?
#
loop_
_entity_poly.entity_id
_entity_poly.type
_entity_poly.pdbx_seq_one_letter_code
_entity_poly.pdbx_strand_id
1 'polypeptide(L)'
;MGTTGLIVVAVAYVCGIAVLAAIFRFVVAADFAASPITLAAAGLIAALLAVLALRWRWSEIDLARPRSALDAPAPLRVGLLAFVAAAAWFLPLVDLPEWLRVGAWVWVPMMVALSVDAIAARLIAHWAATRRNWSDVHRLALAVGALLVSMLYGFFYVTSGNAVDQAGQAIASIVALTLLARFARTLSRRGASGSESIPGT
;
A
#
# COMPACT_ATOMS: atom_id res chain seq x y z
N MET A 1 16.51 -7.97 -4.01
CA MET A 1 15.63 -8.35 -5.14
C MET A 1 16.49 -8.31 -6.40
N GLY A 2 16.62 -9.42 -7.13
CA GLY A 2 17.38 -9.43 -8.39
C GLY A 2 16.64 -8.69 -9.52
N THR A 3 17.34 -8.40 -10.61
CA THR A 3 16.82 -7.74 -11.82
C THR A 3 15.53 -8.36 -12.35
N THR A 4 15.39 -9.69 -12.27
CA THR A 4 14.17 -10.41 -12.66
C THR A 4 12.96 -10.03 -11.81
N GLY A 5 13.14 -9.84 -10.50
CA GLY A 5 12.06 -9.42 -9.60
C GLY A 5 11.58 -8.01 -9.90
N LEU A 6 12.50 -7.12 -10.24
CA LEU A 6 12.19 -5.74 -10.65
C LEU A 6 11.36 -5.73 -11.95
N ILE A 7 11.76 -6.53 -12.94
CA ILE A 7 11.04 -6.63 -14.22
C ILE A 7 9.61 -7.14 -14.02
N VAL A 8 9.43 -8.20 -13.22
CA VAL A 8 8.09 -8.75 -12.95
C VAL A 8 7.20 -7.72 -12.26
N VAL A 9 7.72 -6.98 -11.28
CA VAL A 9 6.96 -5.91 -10.60
C VAL A 9 6.63 -4.78 -11.56
N ALA A 10 7.57 -4.35 -12.41
CA ALA A 10 7.35 -3.29 -13.39
C ALA A 10 6.29 -3.68 -14.42
N VAL A 11 6.36 -4.90 -14.97
CA VAL A 11 5.37 -5.40 -15.93
C VAL A 11 3.99 -5.51 -15.28
N ALA A 12 3.91 -6.09 -14.09
CA ALA A 12 2.64 -6.20 -13.35
C ALA A 12 2.02 -4.83 -13.07
N TYR A 13 2.85 -3.84 -12.70
CA TYR A 13 2.42 -2.47 -12.46
C TYR A 13 1.90 -1.80 -13.74
N VAL A 14 2.63 -1.90 -14.86
CA VAL A 14 2.21 -1.32 -16.15
C VAL A 14 0.91 -1.96 -16.64
N CYS A 15 0.80 -3.30 -16.57
CA CYS A 15 -0.44 -3.99 -16.91
C CYS A 15 -1.59 -3.56 -16.00
N GLY A 16 -1.37 -3.44 -14.69
CA GLY A 16 -2.36 -2.96 -13.74
C GLY A 16 -2.86 -1.56 -14.06
N ILE A 17 -1.95 -0.62 -14.35
CA ILE A 17 -2.31 0.73 -14.79
C ILE A 17 -3.10 0.72 -16.09
N ALA A 18 -2.67 -0.08 -17.09
CA ALA A 18 -3.35 -0.13 -18.37
C ALA A 18 -4.80 -0.66 -18.23
N VAL A 19 -5.00 -1.71 -17.43
CA VAL A 19 -6.33 -2.23 -17.11
C VAL A 19 -7.16 -1.19 -16.38
N LEU A 20 -6.60 -0.53 -15.36
CA LEU A 20 -7.30 0.52 -14.60
C LEU A 20 -7.73 1.67 -15.52
N ALA A 21 -6.83 2.12 -16.40
CA ALA A 21 -7.11 3.17 -17.37
C ALA A 21 -8.20 2.77 -18.37
N ALA A 22 -8.18 1.51 -18.84
CA ALA A 22 -9.21 0.98 -19.72
C ALA A 22 -10.58 0.92 -19.01
N ILE A 23 -10.65 0.41 -17.78
CA ILE A 23 -11.89 0.37 -17.00
C ILE A 23 -12.44 1.79 -16.81
N PHE A 24 -11.59 2.75 -16.43
CA PHE A 24 -12.03 4.13 -16.28
C PHE A 24 -12.59 4.71 -17.59
N ARG A 25 -11.90 4.48 -18.71
CA ARG A 25 -12.27 5.04 -20.01
C ARG A 25 -13.48 4.35 -20.65
N PHE A 26 -13.71 3.07 -20.39
CA PHE A 26 -14.76 2.32 -21.08
C PHE A 26 -15.97 1.99 -20.20
N VAL A 27 -15.83 2.02 -18.87
CA VAL A 27 -16.88 1.58 -17.94
C VAL A 27 -17.32 2.72 -17.02
N VAL A 28 -16.38 3.39 -16.35
CA VAL A 28 -16.71 4.38 -15.30
C VAL A 28 -17.05 5.74 -15.88
N ALA A 29 -16.32 6.16 -16.90
CA ALA A 29 -16.27 7.54 -17.35
C ALA A 29 -16.21 7.60 -18.89
N ALA A 30 -17.01 6.77 -19.57
CA ALA A 30 -17.01 6.67 -21.04
C ALA A 30 -17.28 8.00 -21.75
N ASP A 31 -18.12 8.83 -21.14
CA ASP A 31 -18.51 10.15 -21.66
C ASP A 31 -17.68 11.30 -21.05
N PHE A 32 -16.70 10.97 -20.19
CA PHE A 32 -15.94 11.97 -19.45
C PHE A 32 -14.86 12.59 -20.33
N ALA A 33 -15.23 13.71 -20.96
CA ALA A 33 -14.31 14.60 -21.64
C ALA A 33 -13.72 15.60 -20.62
N ALA A 34 -12.65 15.20 -19.92
CA ALA A 34 -11.88 16.15 -19.11
C ALA A 34 -11.38 17.29 -20.00
N SER A 35 -11.53 18.55 -19.56
CA SER A 35 -10.95 19.69 -20.26
C SER A 35 -9.44 19.42 -20.47
N PRO A 36 -8.90 19.70 -21.68
CA PRO A 36 -7.49 19.45 -21.98
C PRO A 36 -6.54 20.10 -20.96
N ILE A 37 -6.96 21.24 -20.38
CA ILE A 37 -6.21 21.96 -19.36
C ILE A 37 -6.15 21.16 -18.05
N THR A 38 -7.26 20.58 -17.61
CA THR A 38 -7.30 19.78 -16.39
C THR A 38 -6.50 18.50 -16.55
N LEU A 39 -6.55 17.88 -17.73
CA LEU A 39 -5.76 16.70 -18.08
C LEU A 39 -4.26 17.02 -18.10
N ALA A 40 -3.88 18.14 -18.73
CA ALA A 40 -2.50 18.61 -18.77
C ALA A 40 -1.98 18.94 -17.36
N ALA A 41 -2.77 19.62 -16.53
CA ALA A 41 -2.41 19.95 -15.16
C ALA A 41 -2.22 18.68 -14.31
N ALA A 42 -3.14 17.71 -14.39
CA ALA A 42 -3.03 16.44 -13.68
C ALA A 42 -1.78 15.65 -14.14
N GLY A 43 -1.53 15.59 -15.45
CA GLY A 43 -0.34 14.96 -16.01
C GLY A 43 0.95 15.64 -15.55
N LEU A 44 0.98 16.98 -15.50
CA LEU A 44 2.12 17.75 -15.02
C LEU A 44 2.38 17.48 -13.53
N ILE A 45 1.34 17.48 -12.69
CA ILE A 45 1.45 17.17 -11.26
C ILE A 45 1.96 15.74 -11.07
N ALA A 46 1.42 14.77 -11.80
CA ALA A 46 1.86 13.38 -11.72
C ALA A 46 3.34 13.23 -12.14
N ALA A 47 3.76 13.91 -13.21
CA ALA A 47 5.14 13.93 -13.65
C ALA A 47 6.05 14.59 -12.61
N LEU A 48 5.63 15.70 -12.01
CA LEU A 48 6.39 16.39 -10.97
C LEU A 48 6.56 15.51 -9.74
N LEU A 49 5.50 14.82 -9.31
CA LEU A 49 5.53 13.86 -8.20
C LEU A 49 6.42 12.66 -8.53
N ALA A 50 6.38 12.14 -9.75
CA ALA A 50 7.25 11.05 -10.18
C ALA A 50 8.72 11.48 -10.18
N VAL A 51 9.04 12.65 -10.73
CA VAL A 51 10.39 13.22 -10.70
C VAL A 51 10.84 13.46 -9.26
N LEU A 52 9.97 13.99 -8.42
CA LEU A 52 10.26 14.20 -7.01
C LEU A 52 10.54 12.88 -6.30
N ALA A 53 9.73 11.84 -6.53
CA ALA A 53 9.91 10.51 -5.97
C ALA A 53 11.21 9.84 -6.44
N LEU A 54 11.58 9.99 -7.71
CA LEU A 54 12.83 9.47 -8.28
C LEU A 54 14.06 10.23 -7.78
N ARG A 55 13.93 11.54 -7.57
CA ARG A 55 14.99 12.39 -7.00
C ARG A 55 15.05 12.32 -5.49
N TRP A 56 14.00 11.82 -4.83
CA TRP A 56 13.99 11.53 -3.42
C TRP A 56 14.97 10.39 -3.18
N ARG A 57 16.22 10.77 -2.93
CA ARG A 57 17.22 9.89 -2.34
C ARG A 57 16.68 9.55 -0.97
N TRP A 58 15.97 8.43 -0.87
CA TRP A 58 15.83 7.72 0.38
C TRP A 58 17.25 7.60 0.90
N SER A 59 17.60 8.38 1.93
CA SER A 59 18.92 8.30 2.55
C SER A 59 19.23 6.82 2.66
N GLU A 60 20.31 6.38 2.01
CA GLU A 60 20.84 5.05 2.23
C GLU A 60 20.81 4.87 3.73
N ILE A 61 20.03 3.90 4.21
CA ILE A 61 19.89 3.63 5.62
C ILE A 61 21.31 3.42 6.06
N ASP A 62 21.83 4.41 6.80
CA ASP A 62 23.24 4.53 7.13
C ASP A 62 23.62 3.24 7.84
N LEU A 63 24.22 2.29 7.11
CA LEU A 63 24.47 0.93 7.61
C LEU A 63 25.45 0.98 8.79
N ALA A 64 26.13 2.11 8.95
CA ALA A 64 27.00 2.48 10.06
C ALA A 64 26.25 2.94 11.32
N ARG A 65 24.94 3.23 11.25
CA ARG A 65 24.18 3.64 12.43
C ARG A 65 24.03 2.44 13.35
N PRO A 66 24.42 2.53 14.64
CA PRO A 66 24.30 1.42 15.57
C PRO A 66 22.85 0.92 15.59
N ARG A 67 22.63 -0.33 15.17
CA ARG A 67 21.33 -0.97 15.36
C ARG A 67 21.04 -0.99 16.84
N SER A 68 19.88 -0.48 17.24
CA SER A 68 19.47 -0.52 18.64
C SER A 68 19.43 -1.97 19.11
N ALA A 69 19.80 -2.24 20.36
CA ALA A 69 19.68 -3.57 20.97
C ALA A 69 18.24 -4.08 21.04
N LEU A 70 17.25 -3.18 20.88
CA LEU A 70 15.85 -3.55 20.88
C LEU A 70 15.43 -4.21 19.57
N ASP A 71 14.69 -5.31 19.70
CA ASP A 71 14.08 -6.00 18.57
C ASP A 71 12.98 -5.17 17.90
N ALA A 72 12.74 -5.49 16.63
CA ALA A 72 11.60 -4.99 15.88
C ALA A 72 10.27 -5.47 16.51
N PRO A 73 9.20 -4.67 16.44
CA PRO A 73 7.88 -5.13 16.89
C PRO A 73 7.42 -6.36 16.10
N ALA A 74 6.64 -7.23 16.73
CA ALA A 74 6.09 -8.41 16.06
C ALA A 74 5.41 -8.05 14.73
N PRO A 75 5.60 -8.85 13.64
CA PRO A 75 5.04 -8.56 12.32
C PRO A 75 3.54 -8.27 12.33
N LEU A 76 2.77 -8.98 13.16
CA LEU A 76 1.33 -8.76 13.32
C LEU A 76 1.01 -7.32 13.77
N ARG A 77 1.81 -6.72 14.66
CA ARG A 77 1.61 -5.33 15.09
C ARG A 77 1.89 -4.34 13.96
N VAL A 78 2.89 -4.62 13.14
CA VAL A 78 3.19 -3.81 11.94
C VAL A 78 2.03 -3.88 10.95
N GLY A 79 1.49 -5.08 10.72
CA GLY A 79 0.32 -5.26 9.85
C GLY A 79 -0.93 -4.59 10.42
N LEU A 80 -1.17 -4.67 11.73
CA LEU A 80 -2.30 -4.00 12.37
C LEU A 80 -2.17 -2.47 12.29
N LEU A 81 -0.97 -1.93 12.52
CA LEU A 81 -0.72 -0.50 12.36
C LEU A 81 -0.99 -0.06 10.91
N ALA A 82 -0.54 -0.84 9.93
CA ALA A 82 -0.80 -0.58 8.52
C ALA A 82 -2.29 -0.61 8.18
N PHE A 83 -3.02 -1.57 8.75
CA PHE A 83 -4.47 -1.67 8.64
C PHE A 83 -5.15 -0.44 9.23
N VAL A 84 -4.79 -0.03 10.45
CA VAL A 84 -5.40 1.14 11.10
C VAL A 84 -5.09 2.43 10.33
N ALA A 85 -3.86 2.60 9.87
CA ALA A 85 -3.45 3.75 9.05
C ALA A 85 -4.28 3.81 7.75
N ALA A 86 -4.30 2.72 6.98
CA ALA A 86 -5.12 2.62 5.77
C ALA A 86 -6.62 2.84 6.07
N ALA A 87 -7.15 2.29 7.17
CA ALA A 87 -8.54 2.50 7.54
C ALA A 87 -8.84 3.97 7.87
N ALA A 88 -7.92 4.65 8.55
CA ALA A 88 -8.01 6.08 8.83
C ALA A 88 -7.98 6.94 7.56
N TRP A 89 -7.31 6.48 6.49
CA TRP A 89 -7.35 7.11 5.17
C TRP A 89 -8.74 7.05 4.53
N PHE A 90 -9.40 5.89 4.61
CA PHE A 90 -10.69 5.68 3.96
C PHE A 90 -11.90 6.10 4.82
N LEU A 91 -11.79 6.12 6.16
CA LEU A 91 -12.87 6.51 7.07
C LEU A 91 -13.53 7.86 6.71
N PRO A 92 -12.75 8.93 6.41
CA PRO A 92 -13.30 10.19 5.96
C PRO A 92 -14.21 10.09 4.73
N LEU A 93 -13.97 9.13 3.84
CA LEU A 93 -14.77 8.99 2.61
C LEU A 93 -16.11 8.28 2.84
N VAL A 94 -16.28 7.58 3.96
CA VAL A 94 -17.41 6.68 4.19
C VAL A 94 -18.58 7.37 4.88
N ASP A 95 -18.36 7.88 6.10
CA ASP A 95 -19.46 8.24 7.02
C ASP A 95 -19.24 9.60 7.70
N LEU A 96 -18.60 10.54 7.00
CA LEU A 96 -18.49 11.89 7.54
C LEU A 96 -19.83 12.64 7.49
N PRO A 97 -20.19 13.35 8.57
CA PRO A 97 -21.29 14.31 8.54
C PRO A 97 -21.19 15.25 7.34
N GLU A 98 -22.33 15.56 6.72
CA GLU A 98 -22.37 16.32 5.47
C GLU A 98 -21.66 17.68 5.54
N TRP A 99 -21.72 18.35 6.70
CA TRP A 99 -21.01 19.61 6.93
C TRP A 99 -19.48 19.49 6.87
N LEU A 100 -18.90 18.30 7.13
CA LEU A 100 -17.46 18.03 6.97
C LEU A 100 -17.09 17.63 5.54
N ARG A 101 -18.09 17.28 4.70
CA ARG A 101 -17.89 16.86 3.31
C ARG A 101 -17.94 18.01 2.30
N VAL A 102 -18.24 19.23 2.74
CA VAL A 102 -18.50 20.37 1.84
C VAL A 102 -17.45 21.47 1.99
N GLY A 103 -16.99 21.99 0.85
CA GLY A 103 -16.09 23.14 0.77
C GLY A 103 -14.73 22.88 1.41
N ALA A 104 -14.18 23.89 2.09
CA ALA A 104 -12.86 23.78 2.71
C ALA A 104 -12.82 22.82 3.93
N TRP A 105 -13.98 22.44 4.48
CA TRP A 105 -14.04 21.55 5.64
C TRP A 105 -13.56 20.13 5.34
N VAL A 106 -13.60 19.69 4.07
CA VAL A 106 -13.06 18.39 3.62
C VAL A 106 -11.56 18.24 3.94
N TRP A 107 -10.83 19.36 3.99
CA TRP A 107 -9.41 19.36 4.27
C TRP A 107 -9.12 18.94 5.71
N VAL A 108 -9.99 19.24 6.67
CA VAL A 108 -9.78 18.89 8.08
C VAL A 108 -9.62 17.37 8.26
N PRO A 109 -10.58 16.51 7.87
CA PRO A 109 -10.45 15.07 8.02
C PRO A 109 -9.37 14.48 7.10
N MET A 110 -9.15 15.04 5.91
CA MET A 110 -8.06 14.62 5.01
C MET A 110 -6.68 14.88 5.62
N MET A 111 -6.48 16.04 6.27
CA MET A 111 -5.23 16.37 6.94
C MET A 111 -5.00 15.51 8.19
N VAL A 112 -6.06 15.15 8.91
CA VAL A 112 -5.98 14.19 10.03
C VAL A 112 -5.56 12.82 9.52
N ALA A 113 -6.22 12.30 8.48
CA ALA A 113 -5.87 11.03 7.86
C ALA A 113 -4.42 11.02 7.35
N LEU A 114 -4.02 12.06 6.61
CA LEU A 114 -2.66 12.23 6.13
C LEU A 114 -1.63 12.26 7.26
N SER A 115 -1.98 12.89 8.38
CA SER A 115 -1.10 12.95 9.56
C SER A 115 -0.92 11.56 10.19
N VAL A 116 -2.01 10.79 10.31
CA VAL A 116 -1.95 9.41 10.82
C VAL A 116 -1.06 8.55 9.93
N ASP A 117 -1.24 8.61 8.61
CA ASP A 117 -0.43 7.87 7.65
C ASP A 117 1.04 8.29 7.69
N ALA A 118 1.31 9.59 7.75
CA ALA A 118 2.68 10.11 7.83
C ALA A 118 3.38 9.66 9.13
N ILE A 119 2.67 9.65 10.26
CA ILE A 119 3.20 9.17 11.54
C ILE A 119 3.46 7.67 11.47
N ALA A 120 2.51 6.87 10.97
CA ALA A 120 2.65 5.43 10.83
C ALA A 120 3.83 5.09 9.90
N ALA A 121 3.92 5.75 8.74
CA ALA A 121 5.01 5.56 7.78
C ALA A 121 6.37 5.93 8.39
N ARG A 122 6.47 7.04 9.11
CA ARG A 122 7.71 7.44 9.81
C ARG A 122 8.10 6.44 10.90
N LEU A 123 7.13 5.96 11.67
CA LEU A 123 7.37 4.99 12.74
C LEU A 123 7.86 3.65 12.17
N ILE A 124 7.23 3.17 11.10
CA ILE A 124 7.62 1.95 10.39
C ILE A 124 9.00 2.12 9.75
N ALA A 125 9.27 3.25 9.10
CA ALA A 125 10.58 3.56 8.52
C ALA A 125 11.67 3.59 9.60
N HIS A 126 11.36 4.19 10.75
CA HIS A 126 12.27 4.20 11.91
C HIS A 126 12.54 2.78 12.43
N TRP A 127 11.53 1.92 12.55
CA TRP A 127 11.73 0.53 12.95
C TRP A 127 12.55 -0.26 11.94
N ALA A 128 12.24 -0.11 10.65
CA ALA A 128 12.96 -0.76 9.58
C ALA A 128 14.44 -0.36 9.52
N ALA A 129 14.76 0.90 9.85
CA ALA A 129 16.13 1.40 9.85
C ALA A 129 16.91 1.07 11.13
N THR A 130 16.26 1.08 12.29
CA THR A 130 16.96 1.16 13.59
C THR A 130 16.88 -0.12 14.41
N ARG A 131 15.90 -0.99 14.18
CA ARG A 131 15.64 -2.16 15.02
C ARG A 131 16.27 -3.43 14.47
N ARG A 132 16.66 -4.33 15.38
CA ARG A 132 17.17 -5.66 15.02
C ARG A 132 16.04 -6.54 14.49
N ASN A 133 16.36 -7.53 13.67
CA ASN A 133 15.43 -8.55 13.18
C ASN A 133 14.27 -8.06 12.30
N TRP A 134 14.34 -6.85 11.75
CA TRP A 134 13.44 -6.44 10.66
C TRP A 134 13.65 -7.34 9.45
N SER A 135 12.58 -7.98 8.99
CA SER A 135 12.63 -9.04 7.97
C SER A 135 11.54 -8.86 6.92
N ASP A 136 11.61 -9.65 5.85
CA ASP A 136 10.59 -9.63 4.78
C ASP A 136 9.19 -10.02 5.29
N VAL A 137 9.09 -10.72 6.42
CA VAL A 137 7.81 -11.02 7.09
C VAL A 137 7.13 -9.74 7.59
N HIS A 138 7.90 -8.75 8.08
CA HIS A 138 7.37 -7.46 8.52
C HIS A 138 6.87 -6.63 7.33
N ARG A 139 7.61 -6.64 6.22
CA ARG A 139 7.21 -6.00 4.96
C ARG A 139 5.95 -6.64 4.39
N LEU A 140 5.86 -7.97 4.47
CA LEU A 140 4.65 -8.68 4.07
C LEU A 140 3.47 -8.31 4.96
N ALA A 141 3.62 -8.32 6.28
CA ALA A 141 2.55 -7.96 7.20
C ALA A 141 2.04 -6.53 6.97
N LEU A 142 2.95 -5.57 6.74
CA LEU A 142 2.63 -4.20 6.31
C LEU A 142 1.76 -4.19 5.05
N ALA A 143 2.17 -4.90 4.00
CA ALA A 143 1.42 -4.99 2.75
C ALA A 143 0.05 -5.66 2.95
N VAL A 144 -0.03 -6.74 3.73
CA VAL A 144 -1.28 -7.45 4.04
C VAL A 144 -2.27 -6.52 4.72
N GLY A 145 -1.84 -5.79 5.77
CA GLY A 145 -2.70 -4.90 6.53
C GLY A 145 -3.32 -3.80 5.66
N ALA A 146 -2.50 -3.11 4.87
CA ALA A 146 -2.97 -2.05 3.98
C ALA A 146 -3.86 -2.57 2.84
N LEU A 147 -3.50 -3.73 2.27
CA LEU A 147 -4.26 -4.35 1.19
C LEU A 147 -5.65 -4.81 1.66
N LEU A 148 -5.76 -5.35 2.87
CA LEU A 148 -7.02 -5.82 3.42
C LEU A 148 -8.04 -4.67 3.53
N VAL A 149 -7.63 -3.50 4.01
CA VAL A 149 -8.51 -2.32 4.03
C VAL A 149 -8.94 -1.93 2.63
N SER A 150 -8.01 -1.90 1.67
CA SER A 150 -8.30 -1.53 0.28
C SER A 150 -9.33 -2.49 -0.35
N MET A 151 -9.23 -3.79 -0.06
CA MET A 151 -10.19 -4.81 -0.50
C MET A 151 -11.57 -4.59 0.12
N LEU A 152 -11.62 -4.42 1.45
CA LEU A 152 -12.87 -4.19 2.19
C LEU A 152 -13.56 -2.92 1.69
N TYR A 153 -12.80 -1.83 1.51
CA TYR A 153 -13.34 -0.58 0.99
C TYR A 153 -13.88 -0.75 -0.43
N GLY A 154 -13.12 -1.41 -1.31
CA GLY A 154 -13.56 -1.71 -2.66
C GLY A 154 -14.85 -2.54 -2.70
N PHE A 155 -14.99 -3.52 -1.82
CA PHE A 155 -16.16 -4.40 -1.77
C PHE A 155 -17.40 -3.74 -1.16
N PHE A 156 -17.24 -3.07 -0.02
CA PHE A 156 -18.37 -2.51 0.73
C PHE A 156 -18.84 -1.15 0.20
N TYR A 157 -17.95 -0.35 -0.40
CA TYR A 157 -18.28 1.01 -0.83
C TYR A 157 -18.19 1.20 -2.33
N VAL A 158 -17.07 0.83 -2.96
CA VAL A 158 -16.86 1.12 -4.39
C VAL A 158 -17.81 0.33 -5.28
N THR A 159 -18.00 -0.96 -5.01
CA THR A 159 -18.89 -1.82 -5.79
C THR A 159 -20.30 -1.91 -5.20
N SER A 160 -20.60 -1.13 -4.17
CA SER A 160 -21.93 -1.11 -3.56
C SER A 160 -23.01 -0.77 -4.61
N GLY A 161 -24.09 -1.55 -4.62
CA GLY A 161 -25.19 -1.38 -5.59
C GLY A 161 -25.04 -2.11 -6.93
N ASN A 162 -23.89 -2.74 -7.22
CA ASN A 162 -23.73 -3.60 -8.40
C ASN A 162 -23.24 -5.01 -8.00
N ALA A 163 -24.13 -5.99 -8.10
CA ALA A 163 -23.83 -7.38 -7.73
C ALA A 163 -22.70 -8.01 -8.58
N VAL A 164 -22.58 -7.62 -9.85
CA VAL A 164 -21.54 -8.14 -10.75
C VAL A 164 -20.17 -7.60 -10.33
N ASP A 165 -20.08 -6.30 -10.05
CA ASP A 165 -18.83 -5.68 -9.59
C ASP A 165 -18.43 -6.18 -8.20
N GLN A 166 -19.40 -6.41 -7.30
CA GLN A 166 -19.15 -7.04 -6.01
C GLN A 166 -18.61 -8.46 -6.14
N ALA A 167 -19.18 -9.28 -7.03
CA ALA A 167 -18.69 -10.62 -7.28
C ALA A 167 -17.26 -10.60 -7.84
N GLY A 168 -16.98 -9.70 -8.80
CA GLY A 168 -15.64 -9.50 -9.35
C GLY A 168 -14.63 -9.10 -8.27
N GLN A 169 -14.98 -8.12 -7.43
CA GLN A 169 -14.15 -7.65 -6.33
C GLN A 169 -13.92 -8.73 -5.26
N ALA A 170 -14.94 -9.55 -4.95
CA ALA A 170 -14.82 -10.67 -4.02
C ALA A 170 -13.85 -11.73 -4.55
N ILE A 171 -14.00 -12.12 -5.82
CA ILE A 171 -13.11 -13.10 -6.47
C ILE A 171 -11.67 -12.57 -6.48
N ALA A 172 -11.47 -11.32 -6.90
CA ALA A 172 -10.15 -10.69 -6.92
C ALA A 172 -9.51 -10.65 -5.51
N SER A 173 -10.30 -10.33 -4.49
CA SER A 173 -9.85 -10.31 -3.10
C SER A 173 -9.44 -11.70 -2.61
N ILE A 174 -10.23 -12.74 -2.90
CA ILE A 174 -9.91 -14.13 -2.54
C ILE A 174 -8.63 -14.59 -3.23
N VAL A 175 -8.47 -14.30 -4.53
CA VAL A 175 -7.25 -14.64 -5.29
C VAL A 175 -6.04 -13.96 -4.67
N ALA A 176 -6.12 -12.66 -4.42
CA ALA A 176 -5.02 -11.90 -3.84
C ALA A 176 -4.66 -12.38 -2.42
N LEU A 177 -5.64 -12.66 -1.55
CA LEU A 177 -5.41 -13.26 -0.23
C LEU A 177 -4.74 -14.63 -0.32
N THR A 178 -5.15 -15.45 -1.29
CA THR A 178 -4.56 -16.78 -1.54
C THR A 178 -3.09 -16.66 -1.97
N LEU A 179 -2.80 -15.73 -2.88
CA LEU A 179 -1.43 -15.46 -3.34
C LEU A 179 -0.56 -14.92 -2.19
N LEU A 180 -1.10 -14.01 -1.37
CA LEU A 180 -0.43 -13.49 -0.17
C LEU A 180 -0.11 -14.61 0.83
N ALA A 181 -1.08 -15.50 1.10
CA ALA A 181 -0.89 -16.63 2.00
C ALA A 181 0.17 -17.61 1.49
N ARG A 182 0.20 -17.88 0.18
CA ARG A 182 1.25 -18.69 -0.46
C ARG A 182 2.61 -18.03 -0.37
N PHE A 183 2.68 -16.71 -0.58
CA PHE A 183 3.91 -15.95 -0.46
C PHE A 183 4.43 -15.94 0.97
N ALA A 184 3.56 -15.75 1.96
CA ALA A 184 3.87 -15.85 3.38
C ALA A 184 4.48 -17.21 3.75
N ARG A 185 3.83 -18.30 3.31
CA ARG A 185 4.33 -19.67 3.55
C ARG A 185 5.70 -19.91 2.92
N THR A 186 5.91 -19.40 1.71
CA THR A 186 7.21 -19.51 1.02
C THR A 186 8.31 -18.78 1.78
N LEU A 187 8.03 -17.59 2.33
CA LEU A 187 8.99 -16.85 3.15
C LEU A 187 9.28 -17.55 4.48
N SER A 188 8.26 -18.05 5.18
CA SER A 188 8.46 -18.80 6.43
C SER A 188 9.29 -20.06 6.22
N ARG A 189 9.09 -20.77 5.11
CA ARG A 189 9.88 -21.96 4.76
C ARG A 189 11.35 -21.64 4.48
N ARG A 190 11.63 -20.54 3.77
CA ARG A 190 13.01 -20.09 3.49
C ARG A 190 13.75 -19.64 4.75
N GLY A 191 13.04 -19.03 5.70
CA GLY A 191 13.59 -18.66 7.00
C GLY A 191 13.99 -19.87 7.86
N ALA A 192 13.18 -20.93 7.86
CA ALA A 192 13.46 -22.15 8.63
C ALA A 192 14.64 -22.96 8.07
N SER A 193 14.80 -23.04 6.75
CA SER A 193 15.93 -23.73 6.12
C SER A 193 17.27 -23.02 6.28
N GLY A 194 17.28 -21.71 6.57
CA GLY A 194 18.51 -20.93 6.80
C GLY A 194 19.05 -21.02 8.23
N SER A 195 18.23 -21.46 9.19
CA SER A 195 18.64 -21.65 10.60
C SER A 195 19.24 -23.04 10.87
N GLU A 196 19.10 -23.99 9.95
CA GLU A 196 19.58 -25.37 10.12
C GLU A 196 21.04 -25.57 9.66
N SER A 197 21.68 -24.54 9.09
CA SER A 197 23.05 -24.60 8.55
C SER A 197 24.13 -24.03 9.47
N ILE A 198 23.93 -24.00 10.80
CA ILE A 198 25.04 -23.89 11.76
C ILE A 198 25.20 -25.22 12.51
N PRO A 199 25.84 -26.23 11.91
CA PRO A 199 26.42 -27.33 12.66
C PRO A 199 27.74 -26.83 13.29
N GLY A 200 27.78 -26.84 14.62
CA GLY A 200 29.00 -26.99 15.42
C GLY A 200 30.03 -25.85 15.38
N THR A 201 30.05 -25.07 16.45
CA THR A 201 31.29 -24.81 17.21
C THR A 201 30.98 -25.00 18.68
#